data_AF-A0A519TJP0-F1
#
_entry.id   AF-A0A519TJP0-F1
#
_cell.length_a   1.000
_cell.length_b   1.000
_cell.length_c   1.000
_cell.angle_alpha   90.00
_cell.angle_beta   90.00
_cell.angle_gamma   90.00
#
_symmetry.space_group_name_H-M   'P 1'
#
loop_
_entity.id
_entity.type
_entity.pdbx_description
1 polymer ?
#
loop_
_entity_poly.entity_id
_entity_poly.type
_entity_poly.pdbx_seq_one_letter_code
_entity_poly.pdbx_strand_id
1 'polypeptide(L)'
;MKLSKIILVICLCFYAPLYSYGQDGCLLPSKTLYTSYSSLLGVRMYYNSPSTPLSGGYCSWEASSTVSCNVCMGSINVLSLLCIGGPVVSGERGNYQMIPCSIDEYASIFTLIAAGAGAYYIYRKKIYVKA
;
A
#
# COMPACT_ATOMS: atom_id res chain seq x y z
N MET A 1 3.81 -3.98 -37.53
CA MET A 1 4.61 -3.63 -36.34
C MET A 1 4.45 -4.74 -35.32
N LYS A 2 5.56 -5.35 -34.90
CA LYS A 2 5.66 -6.69 -34.29
C LYS A 2 4.96 -6.74 -32.92
N LEU A 3 4.06 -7.71 -32.73
CA LEU A 3 3.36 -8.05 -31.49
C LEU A 3 4.28 -8.09 -30.26
N SER A 4 5.56 -8.46 -30.45
CA SER A 4 6.58 -8.45 -29.41
C SER A 4 6.85 -7.07 -28.82
N LYS A 5 6.73 -5.97 -29.59
CA LYS A 5 6.93 -4.61 -29.09
C LYS A 5 5.75 -4.14 -28.23
N ILE A 6 4.52 -4.61 -28.55
CA ILE A 6 3.32 -4.28 -27.78
C ILE A 6 3.35 -4.98 -26.42
N ILE A 7 3.73 -6.27 -26.38
CA ILE A 7 3.86 -7.02 -25.12
C ILE A 7 4.93 -6.40 -24.21
N LEU A 8 6.05 -5.95 -24.79
CA LEU A 8 7.14 -5.35 -24.03
C LEU A 8 6.75 -3.98 -23.45
N VAL A 9 5.98 -3.18 -24.19
CA VAL A 9 5.41 -1.91 -23.70
C VAL A 9 4.36 -2.15 -22.61
N ILE A 10 3.49 -3.15 -22.77
CA ILE A 10 2.50 -3.52 -21.74
C ILE A 10 3.22 -3.98 -20.46
N CYS A 11 4.23 -4.86 -20.55
CA CYS A 11 5.06 -5.25 -19.40
C CYS A 11 5.77 -4.04 -18.78
N LEU A 12 6.30 -3.11 -19.56
CA LEU A 12 6.96 -1.91 -19.04
C LEU A 12 5.99 -0.99 -18.28
N CYS A 13 4.73 -0.90 -18.71
CA CYS A 13 3.68 -0.14 -18.02
C CYS A 13 3.26 -0.80 -16.69
N PHE A 14 3.33 -2.13 -16.58
CA PHE A 14 3.12 -2.85 -15.31
C PHE A 14 4.34 -2.81 -14.37
N TYR A 15 5.54 -2.56 -14.90
CA TYR A 15 6.79 -2.48 -14.13
C TYR A 15 7.18 -1.05 -13.71
N ALA A 16 6.51 -0.02 -14.23
CA ALA A 16 6.72 1.33 -13.73
C ALA A 16 6.36 1.35 -12.24
N PRO A 17 7.26 1.78 -11.34
CA PRO A 17 6.96 1.85 -9.93
C PRO A 17 5.76 2.79 -9.77
N LEU A 18 4.63 2.20 -9.39
CA LEU A 18 3.48 2.93 -8.88
C LEU A 18 4.01 3.87 -7.81
N TYR A 19 3.89 5.18 -8.04
CA TYR A 19 4.35 6.23 -7.14
C TYR A 19 4.08 5.85 -5.69
N SER A 20 5.12 5.52 -4.92
CA SER A 20 4.99 5.27 -3.49
C SER A 20 4.75 6.63 -2.84
N TYR A 21 3.49 6.97 -2.60
CA TYR A 21 3.15 8.18 -1.88
C TYR A 21 3.69 8.06 -0.45
N GLY A 22 4.74 8.83 -0.13
CA GLY A 22 5.31 8.90 1.21
C GLY A 22 4.52 9.88 2.07
N GLN A 23 4.06 9.42 3.23
CA GLN A 23 3.25 10.22 4.14
C GLN A 23 3.84 10.15 5.56
N ASP A 24 4.17 11.31 6.14
CA ASP A 24 4.61 11.40 7.55
C ASP A 24 3.41 11.26 8.47
N GLY A 25 3.52 10.38 9.45
CA GLY A 25 2.44 10.14 10.39
C GLY A 25 2.81 9.15 11.47
N CYS A 26 1.87 8.89 12.37
CA CYS A 26 1.94 7.88 13.41
C CYS A 26 1.10 6.67 13.00
N LEU A 27 1.74 5.53 12.77
CA LEU A 27 1.10 4.27 12.39
C LEU A 27 0.74 3.48 13.65
N LEU A 28 -0.52 3.09 13.74
CA LEU A 28 -0.98 2.16 14.78
C LEU A 28 -0.89 0.71 14.31
N PRO A 29 -0.91 -0.26 15.25
CA PRO A 29 -1.04 -1.69 14.95
C PRO A 29 -2.27 -2.03 14.10
N SER A 30 -3.31 -1.18 14.11
CA SER A 30 -4.50 -1.30 13.25
C SER A 30 -4.25 -1.01 11.76
N LYS A 31 -2.99 -0.76 11.36
CA LYS A 31 -2.58 -0.38 10.01
C LYS A 31 -3.15 0.97 9.52
N THR A 32 -3.49 1.85 10.45
CA THR A 32 -4.03 3.18 10.17
C THR A 32 -2.97 4.23 10.49
N LEU A 33 -2.72 5.14 9.53
CA LEU A 33 -1.74 6.21 9.66
C LEU A 33 -2.43 7.51 10.07
N TYR A 34 -2.03 8.11 11.19
CA TYR A 34 -2.56 9.39 11.67
C TYR A 34 -1.58 10.50 11.34
N THR A 35 -2.05 11.56 10.69
CA THR A 35 -1.15 12.55 10.05
C THR A 35 -1.20 13.91 10.73
N SER A 36 -2.28 14.21 11.45
CA SER A 36 -2.42 15.44 12.22
C SER A 36 -1.93 15.25 13.64
N TYR A 37 -1.18 16.22 14.16
CA TYR A 37 -0.66 16.22 15.52
C TYR A 37 -0.65 17.60 16.14
N SER A 38 -0.71 17.64 17.47
CA SER A 38 -0.30 18.78 18.27
C SER A 38 1.11 18.58 18.79
N SER A 39 1.85 19.67 18.98
CA SER A 39 3.24 19.64 19.45
C SER A 39 3.44 20.68 20.55
N LEU A 40 4.01 20.26 21.68
CA LEU A 40 4.43 21.16 22.75
C LEU A 40 5.81 20.72 23.27
N LEU A 41 6.76 21.66 23.32
CA LEU A 41 8.14 21.40 23.77
C LEU A 41 8.83 20.23 23.05
N GLY A 42 8.51 20.01 21.78
CA GLY A 42 9.07 18.93 20.96
C GLY A 42 8.39 17.57 21.11
N VAL A 43 7.47 17.43 22.07
CA VAL A 43 6.64 16.23 22.23
C VAL A 43 5.41 16.36 21.33
N ARG A 44 5.15 15.33 20.53
CA ARG A 44 4.01 15.29 19.59
C ARG A 44 2.94 14.31 20.06
N MET A 45 1.69 14.75 20.00
CA MET A 45 0.52 13.91 20.21
C MET A 45 -0.38 13.98 18.99
N TYR A 46 -0.66 12.83 18.37
CA TYR A 46 -1.47 12.75 17.16
C TYR A 46 -2.95 12.73 17.49
N TYR A 47 -3.75 13.38 16.66
CA TYR A 47 -5.21 13.36 16.75
C TYR A 47 -5.74 12.04 16.16
N ASN A 48 -6.93 11.61 16.57
CA ASN A 48 -7.65 10.49 15.95
C ASN A 48 -8.17 10.78 14.54
N SER A 49 -8.05 12.02 14.05
CA SER A 49 -8.47 12.43 12.72
C SER A 49 -7.71 13.68 12.29
N PRO A 50 -7.39 13.86 10.99
CA PRO A 50 -7.53 12.90 9.89
C PRO A 50 -6.62 11.67 10.01
N SER A 51 -7.07 10.56 9.44
CA SER A 51 -6.31 9.31 9.33
C SER A 51 -6.39 8.73 7.92
N THR A 52 -5.36 8.00 7.53
CA THR A 52 -5.21 7.37 6.22
C THR A 52 -5.12 5.85 6.43
N PRO A 53 -6.17 5.10 6.07
CA PRO A 53 -6.10 3.64 6.07
C PRO A 53 -5.26 3.15 4.88
N LEU A 54 -4.93 1.85 4.89
CA LEU A 54 -4.34 1.20 3.73
C LEU A 54 -5.31 1.22 2.54
N SER A 55 -4.83 1.67 1.38
CA SER A 55 -5.60 1.64 0.13
C SER A 55 -5.70 0.22 -0.42
N GLY A 56 -6.74 -0.05 -1.23
CA GLY A 56 -6.89 -1.34 -1.91
C GLY A 56 -5.70 -1.67 -2.82
N GLY A 57 -5.21 -2.91 -2.75
CA GLY A 57 -4.02 -3.39 -3.48
C GLY A 57 -2.70 -3.24 -2.72
N TYR A 58 -2.73 -2.63 -1.54
CA TYR A 58 -1.58 -2.53 -0.64
C TYR A 58 -1.78 -3.41 0.60
N CYS A 59 -0.70 -3.95 1.16
CA CYS A 59 -0.74 -4.94 2.24
C CYS A 59 -0.13 -4.46 3.56
N SER A 60 0.84 -3.55 3.48
CA SER A 60 1.55 -2.99 4.63
C SER A 60 2.00 -1.56 4.37
N TRP A 61 2.36 -0.89 5.46
CA TRP A 61 3.13 0.35 5.44
C TRP A 61 4.58 0.03 5.73
N GLU A 62 5.50 0.75 5.09
CA GLU A 62 6.93 0.65 5.34
C GLU A 62 7.51 2.03 5.59
N ALA A 63 8.40 2.15 6.57
CA ALA A 63 9.17 3.36 6.82
C ALA A 63 10.64 2.99 6.93
N SER A 64 11.52 3.88 6.43
CA SER A 64 12.97 3.69 6.53
C SER A 64 13.50 3.92 7.95
N SER A 65 12.76 4.67 8.78
CA SER A 65 13.08 4.91 10.18
C SER A 65 11.79 5.25 10.93
N THR A 66 11.70 4.75 12.16
CA THR A 66 10.55 5.01 13.03
C THR A 66 10.99 5.48 14.42
N VAL A 67 10.13 6.26 15.05
CA VAL A 67 10.26 6.71 16.45
C VAL A 67 8.91 6.53 17.16
N SER A 68 8.91 6.26 18.46
CA SER A 68 7.66 6.10 19.20
C SER A 68 6.78 7.34 19.11
N CYS A 69 5.48 7.15 18.90
CA CYS A 69 4.47 8.21 18.91
C CYS A 69 3.23 7.78 19.68
N ASN A 70 2.41 8.76 20.05
CA ASN A 70 1.17 8.54 20.76
C ASN A 70 0.01 9.20 20.00
N VAL A 71 -1.10 8.47 19.89
CA VAL A 71 -2.34 8.94 19.28
C VAL A 71 -3.42 9.02 20.35
N CYS A 72 -4.07 10.17 20.45
CA CYS A 72 -5.22 10.36 21.32
C CYS A 72 -6.49 9.93 20.59
N MET A 73 -7.22 8.96 21.14
CA MET A 73 -8.50 8.48 20.58
C MET A 73 -9.71 9.38 20.92
N GLY A 74 -9.48 10.49 21.62
CA GLY A 74 -10.45 11.54 21.92
C GLY A 74 -10.00 12.90 21.39
N SER A 75 -10.19 13.95 22.19
CA SER A 75 -9.77 15.31 21.88
C SER A 75 -8.48 15.66 22.63
N ILE A 76 -7.60 16.43 22.00
CA ILE A 76 -6.39 16.95 22.66
C ILE A 76 -6.74 18.30 23.31
N ASN A 77 -6.38 18.47 24.58
CA ASN A 77 -6.59 19.72 25.31
C ASN A 77 -5.71 20.88 24.75
N VAL A 78 -5.99 22.13 25.13
CA VAL A 78 -5.26 23.34 24.73
C VAL A 78 -3.77 23.33 25.11
N LEU A 79 -3.39 22.51 26.09
CA LEU A 79 -1.99 22.23 26.46
C LEU A 79 -1.33 21.14 25.58
N SER A 80 -1.99 20.71 24.51
CA SER A 80 -1.45 19.91 23.40
C SER A 80 -0.91 18.51 23.73
N LEU A 81 -1.04 18.03 24.98
CA LEU A 81 -0.46 16.76 25.44
C LEU A 81 -1.41 15.90 26.29
N LEU A 82 -2.60 16.40 26.61
CA LEU A 82 -3.58 15.64 27.39
C LEU A 82 -4.70 15.16 26.48
N CYS A 83 -4.89 13.84 26.44
CA CYS A 83 -6.02 13.22 25.76
C CYS A 83 -7.25 13.24 26.66
N ILE A 84 -8.35 13.84 26.19
CA ILE A 84 -9.61 13.96 26.90
C ILE A 84 -10.67 13.15 26.15
N GLY A 85 -11.41 12.32 26.88
CA GLY A 85 -12.53 11.56 26.31
C GLY A 85 -12.11 10.32 25.49
N GLY A 86 -10.89 9.81 25.69
CA GLY A 86 -10.44 8.57 25.05
C GLY A 86 -9.08 8.09 25.55
N PRO A 87 -8.70 6.84 25.21
CA PRO A 87 -7.37 6.31 25.53
C PRO A 87 -6.27 6.94 24.65
N VAL A 88 -5.04 6.88 25.17
CA VAL A 88 -3.83 7.15 24.40
C VAL A 88 -3.28 5.82 23.91
N VAL A 89 -3.05 5.71 22.60
CA VAL A 89 -2.52 4.49 21.98
C VAL A 89 -1.15 4.79 21.40
N SER A 90 -0.16 3.98 21.75
CA SER A 90 1.19 4.11 21.20
C SER A 90 1.29 3.47 19.83
N GLY A 91 2.09 4.08 18.98
CA GLY A 91 2.40 3.62 17.64
C GLY A 91 3.79 4.04 17.22
N GLU A 92 4.06 3.95 15.93
CA GLU A 92 5.35 4.30 15.36
C GLU A 92 5.23 5.44 14.36
N ARG A 93 5.99 6.51 14.57
CA ARG A 93 6.05 7.66 13.69
C ARG A 93 7.17 7.50 12.70
N GLY A 94 6.89 7.77 11.44
CA GLY A 94 7.87 7.78 10.38
C GLY A 94 7.28 8.32 9.10
N ASN A 95 8.11 8.38 8.06
CA ASN A 95 7.65 8.61 6.69
C ASN A 95 7.29 7.25 6.08
N TYR A 96 6.00 7.00 5.97
CA TYR A 96 5.47 5.72 5.54
C TYR A 96 5.13 5.72 4.05
N GLN A 97 5.44 4.62 3.40
CA GLN A 97 5.05 4.30 2.04
C GLN A 97 4.18 3.05 2.06
N MET A 98 3.15 3.00 1.21
CA MET A 98 2.34 1.79 1.09
C MET A 98 3.09 0.75 0.23
N ILE A 99 3.23 -0.47 0.74
CA ILE A 99 3.79 -1.60 -0.04
C ILE A 99 2.65 -2.33 -0.77
N PRO A 100 2.73 -2.48 -2.11
CA PRO A 100 1.77 -3.29 -2.86
C PRO A 100 1.82 -4.74 -2.39
N CYS A 101 0.68 -5.42 -2.40
CA CYS A 101 0.64 -6.85 -2.13
C CYS A 101 1.47 -7.61 -3.17
N SER A 102 2.15 -8.70 -2.76
CA SER A 102 2.90 -9.52 -3.71
C SER A 102 1.97 -10.01 -4.83
N ILE A 103 2.43 -9.89 -6.07
CA ILE A 103 1.74 -10.38 -7.27
C ILE A 103 1.63 -11.92 -7.24
N ASP A 104 2.35 -12.59 -6.33
CA ASP A 104 2.26 -14.05 -6.12
C ASP A 104 0.82 -14.51 -5.86
N GLU A 105 -0.02 -13.71 -5.21
CA GLU A 105 -1.45 -14.04 -5.04
C GLU A 105 -2.19 -14.15 -6.39
N TYR A 106 -1.72 -13.44 -7.42
CA TYR A 106 -2.25 -13.44 -8.77
C TYR A 106 -1.49 -14.37 -9.73
N ALA A 107 -0.38 -15.00 -9.30
CA ALA A 107 0.40 -15.92 -10.13
C ALA A 107 -0.45 -17.09 -10.64
N SER A 108 -1.41 -17.56 -9.85
CA SER A 108 -2.39 -18.59 -10.24
C SER A 108 -3.26 -18.15 -11.42
N ILE A 109 -3.68 -16.89 -11.46
CA ILE A 109 -4.49 -16.32 -12.54
C ILE A 109 -3.63 -16.14 -13.80
N PHE A 110 -2.41 -15.60 -13.66
CA PHE A 110 -1.49 -15.45 -14.79
C PHE A 110 -1.08 -16.79 -15.41
N THR A 111 -0.84 -17.81 -14.58
CA THR A 111 -0.54 -19.17 -15.06
C THR A 111 -1.74 -19.79 -15.80
N LEU A 112 -2.97 -19.59 -15.30
CA LEU A 112 -4.17 -20.06 -15.98
C LEU A 112 -4.37 -19.39 -17.35
N ILE A 113 -4.16 -18.07 -17.43
CA ILE A 113 -4.25 -17.31 -18.68
C ILE A 113 -3.20 -17.79 -19.68
N ALA A 114 -1.95 -17.97 -19.23
CA ALA A 114 -0.86 -18.44 -20.07
C ALA A 114 -1.11 -19.87 -20.59
N ALA A 115 -1.58 -20.77 -19.73
CA ALA A 115 -1.93 -22.14 -20.09
C ALA A 115 -3.09 -22.17 -21.11
N GLY A 116 -4.13 -21.38 -20.88
CA GLY A 116 -5.28 -21.27 -21.79
C GLY A 116 -4.89 -20.73 -23.17
N ALA A 117 -4.09 -19.67 -23.21
CA ALA A 117 -3.60 -19.09 -24.47
C ALA A 117 -2.70 -20.07 -25.25
N GLY A 118 -1.82 -20.79 -24.54
CA GLY A 118 -0.96 -21.82 -25.13
C GLY A 118 -1.76 -22.99 -25.71
N ALA A 119 -2.74 -23.49 -24.95
CA ALA A 119 -3.64 -24.56 -25.39
C ALA A 119 -4.45 -24.15 -26.63
N TYR A 120 -5.02 -22.94 -26.63
CA TYR A 120 -5.76 -22.40 -27.77
C TYR A 120 -4.88 -22.27 -29.03
N TYR A 121 -3.65 -21.78 -28.88
CA TYR A 121 -2.71 -21.65 -29.98
C TYR A 121 -2.37 -23.01 -30.61
N ILE A 122 -2.08 -24.03 -29.79
CA ILE A 122 -1.79 -25.39 -30.26
C ILE A 122 -3.02 -25.99 -30.96
N TYR A 123 -4.21 -25.81 -30.40
CA TYR A 123 -5.45 -26.30 -30.99
C TYR A 123 -5.69 -25.72 -32.39
N ARG A 124 -5.54 -24.40 -32.55
CA ARG A 124 -5.67 -23.72 -33.84
C ARG A 124 -4.64 -24.24 -34.85
N LYS A 125 -3.37 -24.40 -34.47
CA LYS A 125 -2.31 -24.94 -35.35
C LYS A 125 -2.59 -26.38 -35.79
N LYS A 126 -3.14 -27.25 -34.92
CA LYS A 126 -3.47 -28.63 -35.30
C LYS A 126 -4.62 -28.71 -36.31
N ILE A 127 -5.56 -27.76 -36.29
CA ILE A 127 -6.63 -27.68 -37.29
C ILE A 127 -6.06 -27.29 -38.67
N TYR A 128 -5.12 -26.34 -38.73
CA TYR A 128 -4.49 -25.91 -39.99
C TYR A 128 -3.51 -26.91 -40.60
N VAL A 129 -3.00 -27.89 -39.85
CA VAL A 129 -2.10 -28.95 -40.38
C VAL A 129 -2.89 -30.15 -40.90
N LYS A 130 -4.18 -30.27 -40.54
CA LYS A 130 -5.08 -31.36 -40.97
C LYS A 130 -6.10 -30.93 -42.03
N ALA A 131 -6.09 -29.67 -42.45
CA ALA A 131 -6.90 -29.14 -43.56
C ALA A 131 -5.98 -28.86 -44.76
#